data_AF-A0A6P4EZR5-F1
#
_entry.id   AF-A0A6P4EZR5-F1
#
_cell.length_a   1.000
_cell.length_b   1.000
_cell.length_c   1.000
_cell.angle_alpha   90.00
_cell.angle_beta   90.00
_cell.angle_gamma   90.00
#
_symmetry.space_group_name_H-M   'P 1'
#
loop_
_entity.id
_entity.type
_entity.pdbx_description
1 polymer ?
#
loop_
_entity_poly.entity_id
_entity_poly.type
_entity_poly.pdbx_seq_one_letter_code
_entity_poly.pdbx_strand_id
1 'polypeptide(L)'
;MSYISGSDEETDFKEISSTNYQRVQEKVAKISYADGIADGREKVFQESFDEGFEDGFKTGFELAKFSGFYETLKNAEAGSLELTTEQELYQLLKLADATDKTHFKYLEHQGEPLNVISEKQRTYVDDLLVKFDQQLPATTNLFSSGSDSSVNVV
;
A
#
# COMPACT_ATOMS: atom_id res chain seq x y z
N MET A 1 -78.59 -22.87 11.28
CA MET A 1 -78.36 -21.48 10.81
C MET A 1 -76.87 -21.24 10.79
N SER A 2 -76.39 -20.83 9.62
CA SER A 2 -74.99 -20.64 9.22
C SER A 2 -74.45 -19.29 9.68
N TYR A 3 -73.22 -19.26 10.22
CA TYR A 3 -72.38 -18.07 10.16
C TYR A 3 -70.96 -18.48 9.81
N ILE A 4 -70.57 -18.14 8.59
CA ILE A 4 -69.22 -18.18 8.05
C ILE A 4 -68.47 -17.04 8.74
N SER A 5 -67.63 -17.35 9.73
CA SER A 5 -66.80 -16.36 10.45
C SER A 5 -65.30 -16.59 10.24
N GLY A 6 -64.92 -17.25 9.14
CA GLY A 6 -63.52 -17.58 8.83
C GLY A 6 -62.95 -16.84 7.61
N SER A 7 -63.75 -16.01 6.92
CA SER A 7 -63.32 -15.38 5.66
C SER A 7 -62.55 -14.08 5.88
N ASP A 8 -62.96 -13.23 6.83
CA ASP A 8 -62.35 -11.90 7.03
C ASP A 8 -61.03 -11.96 7.81
N GLU A 9 -60.90 -12.85 8.80
CA GLU A 9 -59.66 -12.99 9.59
C GLU A 9 -58.51 -13.59 8.75
N GLU A 10 -58.81 -14.51 7.83
CA GLU A 10 -57.80 -15.12 6.96
C GLU A 10 -57.32 -14.14 5.88
N THR A 11 -58.20 -13.27 5.38
CA THR A 11 -57.83 -12.20 4.45
C THR A 11 -57.00 -11.11 5.14
N ASP A 12 -57.39 -10.68 6.34
CA ASP A 12 -56.65 -9.68 7.12
C ASP A 12 -55.25 -10.19 7.52
N PHE A 13 -55.15 -11.45 7.95
CA PHE A 13 -53.85 -12.07 8.25
C PHE A 13 -52.94 -12.13 7.03
N LYS A 14 -53.50 -12.45 5.86
CA LYS A 14 -52.75 -12.53 4.60
C LYS A 14 -52.28 -11.16 4.12
N GLU A 15 -53.10 -10.12 4.28
CA GLU A 15 -52.76 -8.74 3.93
C GLU A 15 -51.72 -8.12 4.89
N ILE A 16 -51.83 -8.40 6.19
CA ILE A 16 -50.81 -8.00 7.18
C ILE A 16 -49.49 -8.73 6.91
N SER A 17 -49.54 -10.02 6.60
CA SER A 17 -48.37 -10.83 6.28
C SER A 17 -47.67 -10.36 5.01
N SER A 18 -48.42 -10.10 3.93
CA SER A 18 -47.86 -9.59 2.67
C SER A 18 -47.25 -8.21 2.83
N THR A 19 -47.92 -7.31 3.56
CA THR A 19 -47.42 -5.96 3.85
C THR A 19 -46.15 -6.00 4.71
N ASN A 20 -46.11 -6.87 5.72
CA ASN A 20 -44.92 -7.03 6.55
C ASN A 20 -43.77 -7.66 5.76
N TYR A 21 -44.05 -8.65 4.92
CA TYR A 21 -43.06 -9.27 4.04
C TYR A 21 -42.46 -8.24 3.08
N GLN A 22 -43.29 -7.40 2.45
CA GLN A 22 -42.84 -6.34 1.57
C GLN A 22 -41.99 -5.30 2.30
N ARG A 23 -42.40 -4.86 3.51
CA ARG A 23 -41.58 -3.95 4.34
C ARG A 23 -40.24 -4.56 4.73
N VAL A 24 -40.20 -5.86 5.03
CA VAL A 24 -38.95 -6.57 5.33
C VAL A 24 -38.07 -6.61 4.09
N GLN A 25 -38.61 -6.97 2.92
CA GLN A 25 -37.86 -6.95 1.66
C GLN A 25 -37.30 -5.58 1.32
N GLU A 26 -38.09 -4.51 1.46
CA GLU A 26 -37.63 -3.14 1.21
C GLU A 26 -36.52 -2.71 2.18
N LYS A 27 -36.62 -3.10 3.45
CA LYS A 27 -35.55 -2.84 4.43
C LYS A 27 -34.29 -3.62 4.09
N VAL A 28 -34.41 -4.91 3.77
CA VAL A 28 -33.29 -5.75 3.35
C VAL A 28 -32.63 -5.16 2.11
N ALA A 29 -33.39 -4.79 1.08
CA ALA A 29 -32.85 -4.18 -0.13
C ALA A 29 -32.08 -2.88 0.15
N LYS A 30 -32.61 -2.00 1.01
CA LYS A 30 -31.92 -0.75 1.40
C LYS A 30 -30.64 -1.03 2.17
N ILE A 31 -30.68 -1.97 3.11
CA ILE A 31 -29.51 -2.36 3.90
C ILE A 31 -28.46 -2.98 2.99
N SER A 32 -28.82 -3.97 2.17
CA SER A 32 -27.90 -4.64 1.24
C SER A 32 -27.29 -3.69 0.21
N TYR A 33 -28.04 -2.70 -0.28
CA TYR A 33 -27.49 -1.68 -1.17
C TYR A 33 -26.49 -0.79 -0.44
N ALA A 34 -26.83 -0.31 0.76
CA ALA A 34 -25.93 0.52 1.56
C ALA A 34 -24.65 -0.24 1.93
N ASP A 35 -24.78 -1.52 2.28
CA ASP A 35 -23.69 -2.44 2.61
C ASP A 35 -22.79 -2.67 1.40
N GLY A 36 -23.36 -3.02 0.23
CA GLY A 36 -22.57 -3.19 -1.00
C GLY A 36 -21.85 -1.92 -1.45
N ILE A 37 -22.42 -0.74 -1.21
CA ILE A 37 -21.77 0.54 -1.46
C ILE A 37 -20.65 0.82 -0.43
N ALA A 38 -20.81 0.38 0.82
CA ALA A 38 -19.75 0.47 1.82
C ALA A 38 -18.59 -0.48 1.50
N ASP A 39 -18.88 -1.75 1.21
CA ASP A 39 -17.91 -2.76 0.80
C ASP A 39 -17.14 -2.34 -0.46
N GLY A 40 -17.84 -1.77 -1.45
CA GLY A 40 -17.21 -1.27 -2.67
C GLY A 40 -16.21 -0.14 -2.39
N ARG A 41 -16.54 0.80 -1.50
CA ARG A 41 -15.61 1.86 -1.09
C ARG A 41 -14.43 1.31 -0.32
N GLU A 42 -14.69 0.39 0.62
CA GLU A 42 -13.64 -0.22 1.43
C GLU A 42 -12.66 -0.99 0.55
N LYS A 43 -13.15 -1.77 -0.41
CA LYS A 43 -12.29 -2.51 -1.35
C LYS A 43 -11.36 -1.59 -2.13
N VAL A 44 -11.89 -0.52 -2.73
CA VAL A 44 -11.08 0.46 -3.48
C VAL A 44 -10.07 1.16 -2.56
N PHE A 45 -10.47 1.48 -1.33
CA PHE A 45 -9.56 2.06 -0.35
C PHE A 45 -8.41 1.11 0.02
N GLN A 46 -8.69 -0.16 0.30
CA GLN A 46 -7.64 -1.14 0.62
C GLN A 46 -6.70 -1.36 -0.57
N GLU A 47 -7.22 -1.53 -1.79
CA GLU A 47 -6.39 -1.70 -3.00
C GLU A 47 -5.45 -0.50 -3.21
N SER A 48 -5.96 0.72 -3.03
CA SER A 48 -5.14 1.93 -3.17
C SER A 48 -4.15 2.13 -2.02
N PHE A 49 -4.51 1.72 -0.80
CA PHE A 49 -3.62 1.75 0.34
C PHE A 49 -2.48 0.75 0.18
N ASP A 50 -2.77 -0.48 -0.25
CA ASP A 50 -1.78 -1.53 -0.48
C ASP A 50 -0.75 -1.10 -1.54
N GLU A 51 -1.21 -0.52 -2.66
CA GLU A 51 -0.33 0.02 -3.71
C GLU A 51 0.56 1.16 -3.18
N GLY A 52 -0.01 2.12 -2.45
CA GLY A 52 0.75 3.21 -1.86
C GLY A 52 1.74 2.75 -0.77
N PHE A 53 1.36 1.73 0.00
CA PHE A 53 2.21 1.13 1.02
C PHE A 53 3.39 0.38 0.38
N GLU A 54 3.16 -0.40 -0.67
CA GLU A 54 4.21 -1.10 -1.41
C GLU A 54 5.26 -0.13 -1.95
N ASP A 55 4.81 0.93 -2.64
CA ASP A 55 5.71 1.92 -3.23
C ASP A 55 6.49 2.71 -2.16
N GLY A 56 5.80 3.11 -1.08
CA GLY A 56 6.41 3.80 0.06
C GLY A 56 7.41 2.93 0.82
N PHE A 57 7.06 1.67 1.06
CA PHE A 57 7.92 0.70 1.71
C PHE A 57 9.17 0.42 0.87
N LYS A 58 9.03 0.19 -0.45
CA LYS A 58 10.17 -0.01 -1.35
C LYS A 58 11.14 1.18 -1.31
N THR A 59 10.61 2.39 -1.39
CA THR A 59 11.41 3.63 -1.31
C THR A 59 12.17 3.73 0.01
N GLY A 60 11.47 3.57 1.13
CA GLY A 60 12.08 3.70 2.46
C GLY A 60 13.08 2.59 2.75
N PHE A 61 12.78 1.36 2.33
CA PHE A 61 13.65 0.20 2.54
C PHE A 61 14.97 0.35 1.80
N GLU A 62 14.94 0.72 0.52
CA GLU A 62 16.18 0.91 -0.25
C GLU A 62 17.03 2.03 0.34
N LEU A 63 16.44 3.18 0.70
CA LEU A 63 17.19 4.27 1.35
C LEU A 63 17.78 3.86 2.71
N ALA A 64 17.00 3.17 3.53
CA ALA A 64 17.42 2.70 4.86
C ALA A 64 18.55 1.67 4.78
N LYS A 65 18.60 0.87 3.71
CA LYS A 65 19.66 -0.11 3.48
C LYS A 65 21.02 0.55 3.27
N PHE A 66 21.09 1.58 2.42
CA PHE A 66 22.33 2.34 2.21
C PHE A 66 22.71 3.15 3.45
N SER A 67 21.75 3.83 4.09
CA SER A 67 22.04 4.61 5.30
C SER A 67 22.56 3.74 6.44
N GLY A 68 21.89 2.62 6.74
CA GLY A 68 22.30 1.68 7.78
C GLY A 68 23.65 1.03 7.48
N PHE A 69 23.95 0.72 6.22
CA PHE A 69 25.26 0.19 5.83
C PHE A 69 26.38 1.20 6.10
N TYR A 70 26.23 2.45 5.68
CA TYR A 70 27.28 3.45 5.91
C TYR A 70 27.38 3.90 7.37
N GLU A 71 26.30 3.88 8.14
CA GLU A 71 26.34 4.10 9.59
C GLU A 71 27.11 2.99 10.32
N THR A 72 26.84 1.73 9.97
CA THR A 72 27.56 0.59 10.55
C THR A 72 29.03 0.57 10.14
N LEU A 73 29.34 0.88 8.88
CA LEU A 73 30.71 1.00 8.38
C LEU A 73 31.48 2.09 9.14
N LYS A 74 30.85 3.25 9.36
CA LYS A 74 31.43 4.35 10.14
C LYS A 74 31.77 3.93 11.57
N ASN A 75 30.88 3.17 12.21
CA ASN A 75 31.05 2.74 13.59
C ASN A 75 32.05 1.58 13.74
N ALA A 76 32.22 0.76 12.69
CA ALA A 76 33.10 -0.41 12.73
C ALA A 76 34.58 -0.09 12.50
N GLU A 77 34.92 1.13 12.05
CA GLU A 77 36.29 1.52 11.61
C GLU A 77 36.96 0.52 10.65
N ALA A 78 36.16 -0.34 10.01
CA ALA A 78 36.58 -1.46 9.19
C ALA A 78 36.09 -1.23 7.76
N GLY A 79 36.68 -0.26 7.08
CA GLY A 79 36.44 0.02 5.67
C GLY A 79 37.64 -0.35 4.82
N SER A 80 37.41 -1.02 3.69
CA SER A 80 38.38 -1.00 2.60
C SER A 80 38.51 0.43 2.08
N LEU A 81 39.64 0.78 1.46
CA LEU A 81 39.88 2.11 0.90
C LEU A 81 38.72 2.55 -0.02
N GLU A 82 38.20 1.63 -0.83
CA GLU A 82 37.07 1.83 -1.73
C GLU A 82 35.77 2.17 -0.99
N LEU A 83 35.44 1.45 0.09
CA LEU A 83 34.24 1.69 0.88
C LEU A 83 34.31 3.02 1.64
N THR A 84 35.49 3.43 2.09
CA THR A 84 35.68 4.76 2.72
C THR A 84 35.52 5.89 1.72
N THR A 85 35.98 5.73 0.47
CA THR A 85 35.77 6.73 -0.57
C THR A 85 34.29 6.83 -0.97
N GLU A 86 33.60 5.70 -1.07
CA GLU A 86 32.16 5.70 -1.35
C GLU A 86 31.34 6.29 -0.20
N GLN A 87 31.77 6.07 1.05
CA GLN A 87 31.14 6.71 2.21
C GLN A 87 31.18 8.24 2.11
N GLU A 88 32.31 8.82 1.69
CA GLU A 88 32.43 10.27 1.47
C GLU A 88 31.51 10.75 0.34
N LEU A 89 31.40 9.97 -0.75
CA LEU A 89 30.48 10.26 -1.86
C LEU A 89 29.01 10.19 -1.42
N TYR A 90 28.64 9.20 -0.60
CA TYR A 90 27.30 9.07 -0.02
C TYR A 90 26.95 10.28 0.88
N GLN A 91 27.92 10.77 1.66
CA GLN A 91 27.72 11.99 2.46
C GLN A 91 27.59 13.25 1.58
N LEU A 92 28.33 13.29 0.46
CA LEU A 92 28.27 14.41 -0.49
C LEU A 92 26.95 14.46 -1.27
N LEU A 93 26.32 13.30 -1.50
CA LEU A 93 25.00 13.16 -2.10
C LEU A 93 23.88 13.85 -1.30
N LYS A 94 24.09 14.11 0.01
CA LYS A 94 23.13 14.79 0.91
C LYS A 94 21.69 14.29 0.72
N LEU A 95 21.55 12.97 0.69
CA LEU A 95 20.24 12.33 0.59
C LEU A 95 19.39 12.76 1.79
N ALA A 96 18.13 13.07 1.53
CA ALA A 96 17.17 13.29 2.59
C ALA A 96 16.93 11.96 3.33
N ASP A 97 16.42 12.06 4.55
CA ASP A 97 16.09 10.86 5.33
C ASP A 97 15.02 10.04 4.61
N ALA A 98 14.99 8.72 4.81
CA ALA A 98 14.03 7.82 4.17
C ALA A 98 12.57 8.21 4.46
N THR A 99 12.33 8.93 5.57
CA THR A 99 11.02 9.44 5.97
C THR A 99 10.69 10.83 5.43
N ASP A 100 11.60 11.44 4.67
CA ASP A 100 11.43 12.79 4.16
C ASP A 100 10.38 12.87 3.06
N LYS A 101 9.58 13.95 3.12
CA LYS A 101 8.48 14.19 2.19
C LYS A 101 8.92 14.37 0.74
N THR A 102 10.18 14.74 0.50
CA THR A 102 10.75 14.89 -0.85
C THR A 102 10.78 13.58 -1.63
N HIS A 103 10.74 12.43 -0.95
CA HIS A 103 10.66 11.12 -1.59
C HIS A 103 9.25 10.76 -2.06
N PHE A 104 8.23 11.52 -1.67
CA PHE A 104 6.83 11.17 -1.90
C PHE A 104 6.22 11.92 -3.10
N LYS A 105 6.15 11.25 -4.25
CA LYS A 105 5.62 11.83 -5.49
C LYS A 105 4.12 12.09 -5.47
N TYR A 106 3.38 11.44 -4.59
CA TYR A 106 1.96 11.77 -4.40
C TYR A 106 1.74 13.22 -3.92
N LEU A 107 2.71 13.84 -3.22
CA LEU A 107 2.59 15.23 -2.78
C LEU A 107 2.66 16.23 -3.94
N GLU A 108 3.40 15.89 -5.00
CA GLU A 108 3.56 16.71 -6.20
C GLU A 108 2.40 16.48 -7.20
N HIS A 109 1.71 15.34 -7.11
CA HIS A 109 0.74 14.86 -8.10
C HIS A 109 -0.65 14.57 -7.51
N GLN A 110 -1.09 15.30 -6.48
CA GLN A 110 -2.36 15.06 -5.76
C GLN A 110 -3.64 15.07 -6.63
N GLY A 111 -3.58 15.56 -7.87
CA GLY A 111 -4.71 15.58 -8.81
C GLY A 111 -4.67 14.47 -9.88
N GLU A 112 -3.65 13.61 -9.87
CA GLU A 112 -3.47 12.55 -10.85
C GLU A 112 -4.04 11.21 -10.36
N PRO A 113 -4.41 10.29 -11.27
CA PRO A 113 -4.87 8.97 -10.86
C PRO A 113 -3.72 8.18 -10.21
N LEU A 114 -4.09 7.30 -9.26
CA LEU A 114 -3.14 6.57 -8.42
C LEU A 114 -2.08 5.80 -9.23
N ASN A 115 -2.49 5.18 -10.33
CA ASN A 115 -1.59 4.45 -11.22
C ASN A 115 -0.44 5.33 -11.75
N VAL A 116 -0.71 6.59 -12.08
CA VAL A 116 0.31 7.53 -12.57
C VAL A 116 1.21 7.99 -11.43
N ILE A 117 0.64 8.19 -10.23
CA ILE A 117 1.41 8.52 -9.03
C ILE A 117 2.36 7.36 -8.68
N SER A 118 1.87 6.12 -8.69
CA SER A 118 2.65 4.92 -8.45
C SER A 118 3.77 4.77 -9.47
N GLU A 119 3.47 4.92 -10.77
CA GLU A 119 4.47 4.83 -11.84
C GLU A 119 5.58 5.88 -11.68
N LYS A 120 5.22 7.10 -11.29
CA LYS A 120 6.19 8.18 -10.97
C LYS A 120 7.00 7.88 -9.72
N GLN A 121 6.38 7.32 -8.68
CA GLN A 121 7.09 6.91 -7.46
C GLN A 121 8.11 5.82 -7.78
N ARG A 122 7.72 4.82 -8.57
CA ARG A 122 8.61 3.74 -9.02
C ARG A 122 9.76 4.26 -9.86
N THR A 123 9.46 5.11 -10.84
CA THR A 123 10.48 5.76 -11.69
C THR A 123 11.47 6.55 -10.83
N TYR A 124 10.98 7.29 -9.83
CA TYR A 124 11.83 8.02 -8.90
C TYR A 124 12.79 7.11 -8.12
N VAL A 125 12.28 5.98 -7.61
CA VAL A 125 13.11 4.99 -6.90
C VAL A 125 14.12 4.36 -7.84
N ASP A 126 13.71 3.94 -9.03
CA ASP A 126 14.59 3.30 -9.99
C ASP A 126 15.71 4.26 -10.45
N ASP A 127 15.38 5.53 -10.73
CA ASP A 127 16.37 6.58 -11.04
C ASP A 127 17.35 6.81 -9.88
N LEU A 128 16.87 6.72 -8.64
CA LEU A 128 17.68 6.87 -7.45
C LEU A 128 18.64 5.69 -7.27
N LEU A 129 18.16 4.46 -7.49
CA LEU A 129 18.99 3.26 -7.48
C LEU A 129 20.04 3.31 -8.59
N VAL A 130 19.68 3.74 -9.81
CA VAL A 130 20.65 3.92 -10.91
C VAL A 130 21.75 4.93 -10.54
N LYS A 131 21.41 5.99 -9.79
CA LYS A 131 22.43 6.94 -9.29
C LYS A 131 23.33 6.28 -8.25
N PHE A 132 22.81 5.41 -7.39
CA PHE A 132 23.61 4.66 -6.43
C PHE A 132 24.53 3.67 -7.12
N ASP A 133 24.05 2.93 -8.12
CA ASP A 133 24.89 2.03 -8.92
C ASP A 133 26.06 2.76 -9.58
N GLN A 134 25.83 3.99 -10.07
CA GLN A 134 26.86 4.81 -10.72
C GLN A 134 27.87 5.42 -9.75
N GLN A 135 27.41 5.87 -8.58
CA GLN A 135 28.25 6.61 -7.63
C GLN A 135 28.86 5.74 -6.53
N LEU A 136 28.21 4.62 -6.22
CA LEU A 136 28.52 3.71 -5.13
C LEU A 136 28.54 2.25 -5.63
N PRO A 137 29.34 1.92 -6.66
CA PRO A 137 29.33 0.60 -7.28
C PRO A 137 29.78 -0.52 -6.34
N ALA A 138 30.72 -0.31 -5.43
CA ALA A 138 31.21 -1.35 -4.52
C ALA A 138 30.13 -1.78 -3.53
N THR A 139 29.42 -0.83 -2.91
CA THR A 139 28.29 -1.15 -2.03
C THR A 139 27.11 -1.75 -2.79
N THR A 140 26.79 -1.23 -3.97
CA THR A 140 25.74 -1.79 -4.83
C THR A 140 26.05 -3.24 -5.22
N ASN A 141 27.30 -3.51 -5.64
CA ASN A 141 27.75 -4.86 -5.98
C ASN A 141 27.73 -5.80 -4.76
N LEU A 142 28.01 -5.29 -3.57
CA LEU A 142 27.87 -6.07 -2.33
C LEU A 142 26.41 -6.51 -2.14
N PHE A 143 25.48 -5.58 -2.31
CA PHE A 143 24.05 -5.84 -2.15
C PHE A 143 23.46 -6.75 -3.22
N SER A 144 23.95 -6.70 -4.45
CA SER A 144 23.53 -7.59 -5.53
C SER A 144 24.22 -8.96 -5.46
N SER A 145 25.45 -9.05 -4.94
CA SER A 145 26.14 -10.34 -4.76
C SER A 145 25.51 -11.24 -3.70
N GLY A 146 24.77 -10.66 -2.74
CA GLY A 146 24.10 -11.40 -1.67
C GLY A 146 22.81 -12.12 -2.11
N SER A 147 22.18 -11.70 -3.22
CA SER A 147 20.90 -12.25 -3.67
C SER A 147 21.01 -13.64 -4.32
N ASP A 148 22.20 -14.04 -4.78
CA ASP A 148 22.47 -15.40 -5.27
C ASP A 148 22.61 -16.43 -4.13
N SER A 149 22.78 -15.99 -2.87
CA SER A 149 22.72 -16.88 -1.72
C SER A 149 21.26 -17.10 -1.31
N SER A 150 20.59 -17.98 -2.06
CA SER A 150 19.27 -18.50 -1.69
C SER A 150 19.34 -19.15 -0.31
N VAL A 151 18.93 -18.41 0.73
CA VAL A 151 18.68 -18.98 2.05
C VAL A 151 17.40 -19.80 1.92
N ASN A 152 17.57 -21.12 1.81
CA ASN A 152 16.48 -22.08 1.85
C ASN A 152 15.89 -22.04 3.26
N VAL A 153 14.80 -21.27 3.44
CA VAL A 153 14.06 -21.23 4.70
C VAL A 153 13.26 -22.53 4.79
N VAL A 154 13.72 -23.43 5.66
CA VAL A 154 13.04 -24.67 6.06
C VAL A 154 11.86 -24.35 6.96
#